data_AF-A0A2S6R376-F1
#
_entry.id   AF-A0A2S6R376-F1
#
_cell.length_a   1.000
_cell.length_b   1.000
_cell.length_c   1.000
_cell.angle_alpha   90.00
_cell.angle_beta   90.00
_cell.angle_gamma   90.00
#
_symmetry.space_group_name_H-M   'P 1'
#
loop_
_entity.id
_entity.type
_entity.pdbx_description
1 polymer ?
#
loop_
_entity_poly.entity_id
_entity_poly.type
_entity_poly.pdbx_seq_one_letter_code
_entity_poly.pdbx_strand_id
1 'polypeptide(L)'
;MRAANSGARTTQEQLLSEVGAALTQAVRALYLGDFHLALGLLLPLRYRIRAIGGSHAQRDLFAQMLITAALKSGKFALARSFLHERTALKPNSAQAWNWLAVALDGEGNAKDAGRARQRAERLLAA
;
A
#
# COMPACT_ATOMS: atom_id res chain seq x y z
N MET A 1 19.20 -16.47 -44.14
CA MET A 1 18.29 -15.37 -43.77
C MET A 1 17.53 -15.77 -42.51
N ARG A 2 17.89 -15.22 -41.34
CA ARG A 2 17.09 -15.35 -40.10
C ARG A 2 16.07 -14.22 -40.12
N ALA A 3 14.78 -14.57 -40.07
CA ALA A 3 13.69 -13.60 -39.98
C ALA A 3 13.89 -12.74 -38.72
N ALA A 4 13.89 -11.42 -38.92
CA ALA A 4 13.92 -10.44 -37.84
C ALA A 4 12.68 -10.66 -36.96
N ASN A 5 12.90 -11.03 -35.71
CA ASN A 5 11.87 -11.06 -34.69
C ASN A 5 11.41 -9.61 -34.49
N SER A 6 10.20 -9.29 -34.93
CA SER A 6 9.63 -7.95 -34.88
C SER A 6 9.58 -7.47 -33.43
N GLY A 7 10.38 -6.45 -33.11
CA GLY A 7 10.62 -5.91 -31.77
C GLY A 7 9.44 -5.17 -31.10
N ALA A 8 8.21 -5.60 -31.36
CA ALA A 8 7.04 -5.11 -30.63
C ALA A 8 6.93 -5.88 -29.31
N ARG A 9 7.17 -5.20 -28.19
CA ARG A 9 6.89 -5.77 -26.86
C ARG A 9 5.43 -6.19 -26.80
N THR A 10 5.15 -7.36 -26.23
CA THR A 10 3.77 -7.77 -25.99
C THR A 10 3.07 -6.78 -25.05
N THR A 11 1.74 -6.68 -25.12
CA THR A 11 0.96 -5.83 -24.18
C THR A 11 1.29 -6.16 -22.72
N GLN A 12 1.61 -7.42 -22.42
CA GLN A 12 2.03 -7.83 -21.08
C GLN A 12 3.45 -7.36 -20.72
N GLU A 13 4.40 -7.36 -21.64
CA GLU A 13 5.75 -6.83 -21.41
C GLU A 13 5.74 -5.31 -21.19
N GLN A 14 4.91 -4.58 -21.93
CA GLN A 14 4.72 -3.14 -21.71
C GLN A 14 4.10 -2.86 -20.34
N LEU A 15 3.02 -3.58 -20.02
CA LEU A 15 2.34 -3.49 -18.72
C LEU A 15 3.30 -3.79 -17.56
N LEU A 16 4.09 -4.87 -17.67
CA LEU A 16 5.05 -5.26 -16.64
C LEU A 16 6.17 -4.23 -16.49
N SER A 17 6.67 -3.68 -17.60
CA SER A 17 7.70 -2.64 -17.59
C SER A 17 7.20 -1.35 -16.92
N GLU A 18 5.97 -0.92 -17.21
CA GLU A 18 5.38 0.29 -16.61
C GLU A 18 5.15 0.10 -15.11
N VAL A 19 4.50 -1.00 -14.72
CA VAL A 19 4.20 -1.27 -13.32
C VAL A 19 5.48 -1.50 -12.53
N GLY A 20 6.44 -2.25 -13.10
CA GLY A 20 7.75 -2.48 -12.50
C GLY A 20 8.53 -1.18 -12.27
N ALA A 21 8.61 -0.31 -13.28
CA ALA A 21 9.29 0.99 -13.16
C ALA A 21 8.64 1.87 -12.07
N ALA A 22 7.31 1.98 -12.06
CA ALA A 22 6.60 2.75 -11.05
C ALA A 22 6.79 2.19 -9.63
N LEU A 23 6.81 0.86 -9.47
CA LEU A 23 7.09 0.22 -8.18
C LEU A 23 8.51 0.50 -7.70
N THR A 24 9.52 0.36 -8.56
CA THR A 24 10.91 0.65 -8.18
C THR A 24 11.09 2.10 -7.77
N GLN A 25 10.47 3.04 -8.50
CA GLN A 25 10.48 4.46 -8.16
C GLN A 25 9.76 4.73 -6.83
N ALA A 26 8.61 4.09 -6.59
CA ALA A 26 7.89 4.23 -5.33
C ALA A 26 8.69 3.72 -4.13
N VAL A 27 9.39 2.58 -4.26
CA VAL A 27 10.27 2.04 -3.22
C VAL A 27 11.41 3.02 -2.92
N ARG A 28 12.04 3.60 -3.95
CA ARG A 28 13.06 4.63 -3.76
C ARG A 28 12.49 5.88 -3.07
N ALA A 29 11.30 6.33 -3.47
CA ALA A 29 10.64 7.48 -2.85
C ALA A 29 10.34 7.23 -1.36
N LEU A 30 9.85 6.04 -1.02
CA LEU A 30 9.66 5.62 0.39
C LEU A 30 10.98 5.66 1.18
N TYR A 31 12.06 5.13 0.61
CA TYR A 31 13.37 5.10 1.24
C TYR A 31 13.93 6.52 1.50
N LEU A 32 13.72 7.44 0.55
CA LEU A 32 14.17 8.83 0.67
C LEU A 32 13.23 9.73 1.49
N GLY A 33 12.09 9.19 1.95
CA GLY A 33 11.10 9.96 2.71
C GLY A 33 10.17 10.85 1.86
N ASP A 34 10.18 10.72 0.54
CA ASP A 34 9.24 11.41 -0.34
C ASP A 34 7.91 10.62 -0.42
N PHE A 35 7.14 10.72 0.66
CA PHE A 35 5.90 9.98 0.82
C PHE A 35 4.78 10.46 -0.12
N HIS A 36 4.82 11.72 -0.56
CA HIS A 36 3.87 12.24 -1.53
C HIS A 36 4.10 11.63 -2.92
N LEU A 37 5.35 11.57 -3.38
CA LEU A 37 5.70 10.91 -4.63
C LEU A 37 5.40 9.40 -4.55
N ALA A 38 5.78 8.75 -3.45
CA ALA A 38 5.48 7.33 -3.25
C ALA A 38 3.98 7.07 -3.34
N LEU A 39 3.15 7.86 -2.68
CA LEU A 39 1.69 7.73 -2.74
C LEU A 39 1.17 7.93 -4.17
N GLY A 40 1.66 8.95 -4.88
CA GLY A 40 1.26 9.25 -6.25
C GLY A 40 1.61 8.14 -7.25
N LEU A 41 2.74 7.45 -7.05
CA LEU A 41 3.16 6.31 -7.88
C LEU A 41 2.40 5.03 -7.54
N LEU A 42 2.13 4.77 -6.26
CA LEU A 42 1.46 3.55 -5.81
C LEU A 42 -0.04 3.59 -6.04
N LEU A 43 -0.71 4.72 -5.80
CA LEU A 43 -2.18 4.79 -5.83
C LEU A 43 -2.81 4.31 -7.15
N PRO A 44 -2.29 4.69 -8.35
CA PRO A 44 -2.82 4.21 -9.63
C PRO A 44 -2.63 2.70 -9.85
N LEU A 45 -1.69 2.07 -9.14
CA LEU A 45 -1.37 0.65 -9.28
C LEU A 45 -2.26 -0.26 -8.42
N ARG A 46 -3.02 0.31 -7.48
CA ARG A 46 -3.77 -0.43 -6.45
C ARG A 46 -4.62 -1.57 -6.98
N TYR A 47 -5.31 -1.35 -8.10
CA TYR A 47 -6.15 -2.37 -8.74
C TYR A 47 -5.46 -3.09 -9.90
N ARG A 48 -4.37 -2.53 -10.44
CA ARG A 48 -3.60 -3.12 -11.56
C ARG A 48 -2.66 -4.23 -11.10
N ILE A 49 -2.28 -4.26 -9.83
CA ILE A 49 -1.32 -5.23 -9.32
C ILE A 49 -1.79 -6.68 -9.40
N ARG A 50 -3.10 -6.94 -9.32
CA ARG A 50 -3.60 -8.31 -9.53
C ARG A 50 -3.41 -8.78 -10.98
N ALA A 51 -3.40 -7.86 -11.94
CA ALA A 51 -3.29 -8.20 -13.37
C ALA A 51 -1.86 -8.57 -13.79
N ILE A 52 -0.83 -8.14 -13.04
CA ILE A 52 0.58 -8.49 -13.32
C ILE A 52 1.05 -9.74 -12.56
N GLY A 53 0.18 -10.39 -11.77
CA GLY A 53 0.52 -11.56 -10.97
C GLY A 53 1.08 -11.23 -9.58
N GLY A 54 2.01 -12.06 -9.10
CA GLY A 54 2.65 -11.93 -7.78
C GLY A 54 1.99 -12.75 -6.65
N SER A 55 2.79 -13.14 -5.66
CA SER A 55 2.29 -13.94 -4.52
C SER A 55 1.38 -13.12 -3.60
N HIS A 56 0.60 -13.79 -2.75
CA HIS A 56 -0.21 -13.12 -1.74
C HIS A 56 0.64 -12.22 -0.82
N ALA A 57 1.85 -12.68 -0.46
CA ALA A 57 2.77 -11.90 0.36
C ALA A 57 3.24 -10.63 -0.36
N GLN A 58 3.62 -10.71 -1.64
CA GLN A 58 4.05 -9.56 -2.43
C GLN A 58 2.93 -8.52 -2.57
N ARG A 59 1.70 -8.98 -2.85
CA ARG A 59 0.53 -8.10 -2.94
C ARG A 59 0.19 -7.43 -1.61
N ASP A 60 0.38 -8.14 -0.49
CA ASP A 60 0.20 -7.55 0.84
C ASP A 60 1.27 -6.50 1.16
N LEU A 61 2.54 -6.74 0.81
CA LEU A 61 3.60 -5.74 0.97
C LEU A 61 3.29 -4.46 0.18
N PHE A 62 2.77 -4.58 -1.04
CA PHE A 62 2.32 -3.41 -1.79
C PHE A 62 1.22 -2.63 -1.07
N ALA A 63 0.20 -3.31 -0.54
CA ALA A 63 -0.86 -2.64 0.22
C ALA A 63 -0.29 -1.92 1.45
N GLN A 64 0.67 -2.52 2.14
CA GLN A 64 1.37 -1.90 3.28
C GLN A 64 2.20 -0.68 2.87
N MET A 65 2.90 -0.72 1.73
CA MET A 65 3.63 0.42 1.18
C MET A 65 2.69 1.58 0.87
N LEU A 66 1.54 1.31 0.24
CA LEU A 66 0.53 2.32 -0.07
C LEU A 66 -0.05 2.96 1.20
N ILE A 67 -0.38 2.15 2.21
CA ILE A 67 -0.83 2.64 3.53
C ILE A 67 0.24 3.50 4.19
N THR A 68 1.50 3.05 4.17
CA THR A 68 2.63 3.77 4.77
C THR A 68 2.83 5.13 4.11
N ALA A 69 2.81 5.18 2.77
CA ALA A 69 2.90 6.42 2.01
C ALA A 69 1.75 7.37 2.36
N ALA A 70 0.51 6.87 2.47
CA ALA A 70 -0.64 7.69 2.85
C ALA A 70 -0.53 8.25 4.29
N LEU A 71 -0.14 7.43 5.26
CA LEU A 71 0.08 7.87 6.65
C LEU A 71 1.18 8.93 6.73
N LYS A 72 2.33 8.67 6.11
CA LYS A 72 3.52 9.51 6.22
C LYS A 72 3.44 10.80 5.39
N SER A 73 2.56 10.85 4.39
CA SER A 73 2.25 12.08 3.62
C SER A 73 1.10 12.90 4.22
N GLY A 74 0.60 12.55 5.42
CA GLY A 74 -0.50 13.24 6.08
C GLY A 74 -1.86 13.08 5.41
N LYS A 75 -2.00 12.14 4.45
CA LYS A 75 -3.27 11.83 3.79
C LYS A 75 -4.09 10.87 4.65
N PHE A 76 -4.40 11.31 5.88
CA PHE A 76 -4.97 10.46 6.93
C PHE A 76 -6.33 9.88 6.58
N ALA A 77 -7.24 10.66 5.97
CA ALA A 77 -8.54 10.14 5.52
C ALA A 77 -8.39 8.99 4.50
N LEU A 78 -7.43 9.12 3.58
CA LEU A 78 -7.14 8.06 2.59
C LEU A 78 -6.53 6.83 3.25
N ALA A 79 -5.57 7.05 4.16
CA ALA A 79 -4.98 5.98 4.95
C ALA A 79 -6.05 5.23 5.77
N ARG A 80 -6.97 5.94 6.41
CA ARG A 80 -8.09 5.37 7.17
C ARG A 80 -8.96 4.48 6.30
N SER A 81 -9.33 4.91 5.09
CA SER A 81 -10.09 4.07 4.15
C SER A 81 -9.38 2.74 3.87
N PHE A 82 -8.08 2.78 3.56
CA PHE A 82 -7.30 1.55 3.32
C PHE A 82 -7.16 0.68 4.57
N LEU A 83 -7.05 1.31 5.74
CA LEU A 83 -6.88 0.62 7.01
C LEU A 83 -8.16 -0.05 7.48
N HIS A 84 -9.34 0.52 7.23
CA HIS A 84 -10.61 -0.17 7.47
C HIS A 84 -10.73 -1.45 6.65
N GLU A 85 -10.39 -1.40 5.35
CA GLU A 85 -10.32 -2.61 4.52
C GLU A 85 -9.32 -3.62 5.09
N ARG A 86 -8.12 -3.16 5.49
CA ARG A 86 -7.09 -4.04 6.07
C ARG A 86 -7.53 -4.67 7.38
N THR A 87 -8.16 -3.93 8.29
CA THR A 87 -8.65 -4.47 9.57
C THR A 87 -9.83 -5.43 9.36
N ALA A 88 -10.62 -5.27 8.31
CA ALA A 88 -11.65 -6.23 7.94
C ALA A 88 -11.05 -7.54 7.39
N LEU A 89 -10.01 -7.44 6.55
CA LEU A 89 -9.30 -8.59 5.98
C LEU A 89 -8.37 -9.30 6.97
N LYS A 90 -7.80 -8.55 7.92
CA LYS A 90 -6.83 -9.02 8.93
C LYS A 90 -7.23 -8.57 10.33
N PRO A 91 -8.38 -9.05 10.86
CA PRO A 91 -8.95 -8.56 12.12
C PRO A 91 -8.07 -8.82 13.35
N ASN A 92 -7.12 -9.76 13.25
CA ASN A 92 -6.19 -10.12 14.32
C ASN A 92 -4.80 -9.47 14.15
N SER A 93 -4.63 -8.52 13.20
CA SER A 93 -3.38 -7.80 13.03
C SER A 93 -3.32 -6.58 13.96
N ALA A 94 -2.62 -6.70 15.09
CA ALA A 94 -2.40 -5.56 16.00
C ALA A 94 -1.75 -4.36 15.28
N GLN A 95 -0.82 -4.62 14.36
CA GLN A 95 -0.19 -3.58 13.53
C GLN A 95 -1.22 -2.78 12.71
N ALA A 96 -2.17 -3.46 12.05
CA ALA A 96 -3.20 -2.78 11.27
C ALA A 96 -4.09 -1.88 12.14
N TRP A 97 -4.45 -2.35 13.33
CA TRP A 97 -5.21 -1.55 14.31
C TRP A 97 -4.43 -0.34 14.84
N ASN A 98 -3.13 -0.50 15.12
CA ASN A 98 -2.27 0.62 15.52
C ASN A 98 -2.13 1.67 14.41
N TRP A 99 -1.96 1.24 13.16
CA TRP A 99 -1.93 2.17 12.03
C TRP A 99 -3.27 2.89 11.84
N LEU A 100 -4.41 2.20 12.04
CA LEU A 100 -5.72 2.82 12.01
C LEU A 100 -5.86 3.91 13.08
N ALA A 101 -5.34 3.67 14.28
CA ALA A 101 -5.30 4.68 15.32
C ALA A 101 -4.50 5.92 14.90
N VAL A 102 -3.33 5.74 14.27
CA VAL A 102 -2.51 6.86 13.76
C VAL A 102 -3.27 7.68 12.71
N ALA A 103 -3.98 7.03 11.79
CA ALA A 103 -4.80 7.75 10.81
C ALA A 103 -5.93 8.56 11.49
N LEU A 104 -6.63 7.94 12.45
CA LEU A 104 -7.72 8.60 13.18
C LEU A 104 -7.24 9.76 14.04
N ASP A 105 -6.10 9.63 14.72
CA ASP A 105 -5.46 10.72 15.47
C ASP A 105 -5.06 11.87 14.51
N GLY A 106 -4.54 11.54 13.32
CA GLY A 106 -4.22 12.53 12.28
C GLY A 106 -5.45 13.27 11.70
N GLU A 107 -6.64 12.68 11.79
CA GLU A 107 -7.93 13.33 11.47
C GLU A 107 -8.54 14.06 12.69
N GLY A 108 -7.88 14.05 13.86
CA GLY A 108 -8.41 14.63 15.09
C GLY A 108 -9.48 13.80 15.79
N ASN A 109 -9.69 12.54 15.38
CA ASN A 109 -10.68 11.64 15.96
C ASN A 109 -10.08 10.77 17.09
N ALA A 110 -9.72 11.43 18.20
CA ALA A 110 -9.05 10.79 19.32
C ALA A 110 -9.87 9.66 19.99
N LYS A 111 -11.20 9.78 20.00
CA LYS A 111 -12.08 8.75 20.59
C LYS A 111 -11.99 7.44 19.82
N ASP A 112 -12.06 7.50 18.50
CA ASP A 112 -12.01 6.31 17.65
C ASP A 112 -10.60 5.75 17.59
N ALA A 113 -9.58 6.61 17.58
CA ALA A 113 -8.18 6.21 17.68
C ALA A 113 -7.90 5.43 18.97
N GLY A 114 -8.45 5.87 20.11
CA GLY A 114 -8.37 5.17 21.38
C GLY A 114 -8.97 3.75 21.32
N ARG A 115 -10.13 3.59 20.67
CA ARG A 115 -10.73 2.26 20.46
C ARG A 115 -9.85 1.35 19.59
N ALA A 116 -9.25 1.90 18.54
CA ALA A 116 -8.33 1.16 17.68
C ALA A 116 -7.06 0.71 18.43
N ARG A 117 -6.46 1.57 19.27
CA ARG A 117 -5.31 1.20 20.13
C ARG A 117 -5.68 0.10 21.13
N GLN A 118 -6.81 0.23 21.81
CA GLN A 118 -7.26 -0.79 22.76
C GLN A 118 -7.46 -2.14 22.07
N ARG A 119 -7.98 -2.15 20.84
CA ARG A 119 -8.11 -3.39 20.05
C ARG A 119 -6.75 -4.00 19.73
N ALA A 120 -5.75 -3.19 19.37
CA ALA A 120 -4.39 -3.65 19.11
C ALA A 120 -3.73 -4.23 20.38
N GLU A 121 -3.87 -3.56 21.52
CA GLU A 121 -3.35 -4.02 22.82
C GLU A 121 -3.93 -5.37 23.22
N ARG A 122 -5.25 -5.55 23.10
CA ARG A 122 -5.91 -6.84 23.38
C ARG A 122 -5.40 -7.97 22.50
N LEU A 123 -5.03 -7.68 21.25
CA LEU A 123 -4.47 -8.67 20.33
C LEU A 123 -3.02 -9.04 20.64
N LEU A 124 -2.27 -8.14 21.28
CA LEU A 124 -0.89 -8.39 21.72
C LEU A 124 -0.82 -9.10 23.07
N ALA A 125 -1.86 -8.97 23.89
CA ALA A 125 -1.97 -9.59 25.21
C ALA A 125 -2.61 -11.00 25.18
N ALA A 126 -3.06 -11.46 24.01
CA ALA A 126 -3.66 -12.78 23.79
C ALA A 126 -2.63 -13.76 23.22
#